data_AF-A0A0E3JDE0-F1
#
_entry.id   AF-A0A0E3JDE0-F1
#
_cell.length_a   1.000
_cell.length_b   1.000
_cell.length_c   1.000
_cell.angle_alpha   90.00
_cell.angle_beta   90.00
_cell.angle_gamma   90.00
#
_symmetry.space_group_name_H-M   'P 1'
#
loop_
_entity.id
_entity.type
_entity.pdbx_description
1 polymer ?
#
loop_
_entity_poly.entity_id
_entity_poly.type
_entity_poly.pdbx_seq_one_letter_code
_entity_poly.pdbx_strand_id
1 'polypeptide(L)'
;NQEEWKKIAEIMKRRNLFVFFDSAYQGFASGSLDKDAWAIRYFVSEGFELFVAQSFSKNFGLYNERVGNLTVVAHDNENLTRILSQMEKIVRTTWSNPPSQGARIVSKTLNCPELFAEWKGNVKTMADRVLLMRDQLKAKLQGLGTPGTWDHITQQIG
;
A
#
# COMPACT_ATOMS: atom_id res chain seq x y z
N ASN A 1 -9.33 -11.15 -3.64
CA ASN A 1 -9.07 -12.50 -3.09
C ASN A 1 -7.61 -12.90 -3.38
N GLN A 2 -6.91 -13.64 -2.51
CA GLN A 2 -5.51 -14.07 -2.77
C GLN A 2 -5.39 -14.96 -4.00
N GLU A 3 -6.37 -15.82 -4.26
CA GLU A 3 -6.37 -16.70 -5.44
C GLU A 3 -6.48 -15.93 -6.76
N GLU A 4 -7.14 -14.77 -6.76
CA GLU A 4 -7.19 -13.89 -7.93
C GLU A 4 -5.82 -13.28 -8.20
N TRP A 5 -5.13 -12.84 -7.15
CA TRP A 5 -3.75 -12.31 -7.26
C TRP A 5 -2.77 -13.35 -7.81
N LYS A 6 -2.91 -14.63 -7.41
CA LYS A 6 -2.10 -15.72 -7.98
C LYS A 6 -2.31 -15.87 -9.48
N LYS A 7 -3.57 -15.89 -9.93
CA LYS A 7 -3.92 -15.94 -11.36
C LYS A 7 -3.38 -14.73 -12.13
N ILE A 8 -3.42 -13.53 -11.54
CA ILE A 8 -2.84 -12.33 -12.13
C ILE A 8 -1.32 -12.50 -12.28
N ALA A 9 -0.63 -12.96 -11.24
CA ALA A 9 0.81 -13.21 -11.30
C ALA A 9 1.16 -14.22 -12.40
N GLU A 10 0.44 -15.34 -12.51
CA GLU A 10 0.63 -16.33 -13.58
C GLU A 10 0.51 -15.69 -14.97
N ILE A 11 -0.51 -14.86 -15.19
CA ILE A 11 -0.72 -14.17 -16.47
C ILE A 11 0.41 -13.18 -16.76
N MET A 12 0.80 -12.38 -15.76
CA MET A 12 1.86 -11.38 -15.91
C MET A 12 3.20 -12.05 -16.22
N LYS A 13 3.52 -13.16 -15.54
CA LYS A 13 4.72 -13.95 -15.79
C LYS A 13 4.73 -14.56 -17.19
N ARG A 14 3.63 -15.22 -17.58
CA ARG A 14 3.47 -15.81 -18.92
C ARG A 14 3.59 -14.77 -20.05
N ARG A 15 3.15 -13.54 -19.81
CA ARG A 15 3.16 -12.44 -20.79
C ARG A 15 4.38 -11.53 -20.67
N ASN A 16 5.32 -11.83 -19.77
CA ASN A 16 6.49 -11.02 -19.49
C ASN A 16 6.14 -9.54 -19.24
N LEU A 17 5.12 -9.29 -18.41
CA LEU A 17 4.67 -7.95 -18.06
C LEU A 17 5.44 -7.43 -16.85
N PHE A 18 5.87 -6.17 -16.92
CA PHE A 18 6.49 -5.48 -15.79
C PHE A 18 5.43 -5.03 -14.78
N VAL A 19 5.68 -5.25 -13.50
CA VAL A 19 4.72 -4.99 -12.42
C VAL A 19 5.00 -3.65 -11.76
N PHE A 20 3.94 -2.84 -11.61
CA PHE A 20 3.99 -1.61 -10.84
C PHE A 20 2.80 -1.59 -9.87
N PHE A 21 3.09 -1.72 -8.57
CA PHE A 21 2.13 -1.56 -7.49
C PHE A 21 2.01 -0.11 -7.01
N ASP A 22 0.78 0.35 -6.80
CA ASP A 22 0.46 1.52 -5.98
C ASP A 22 -0.03 1.04 -4.60
N SER A 23 0.70 1.43 -3.55
CA SER A 23 0.49 1.03 -2.16
C SER A 23 0.26 2.25 -1.27
N ALA A 24 -0.92 2.86 -1.42
CA ALA A 24 -1.30 4.04 -0.63
C ALA A 24 -2.07 3.74 0.67
N TYR A 25 -2.52 2.50 0.86
CA TYR A 25 -3.47 2.11 1.91
C TYR A 25 -2.98 0.96 2.81
N GLN A 26 -1.69 0.65 2.82
CA GLN A 26 -1.16 -0.45 3.64
C GLN A 26 -1.51 -0.26 5.13
N GLY A 27 -2.18 -1.26 5.71
CA GLY A 27 -2.72 -1.27 7.06
C GLY A 27 -4.12 -0.66 7.17
N PHE A 28 -4.46 0.28 6.30
CA PHE A 28 -5.74 1.00 6.35
C PHE A 28 -6.87 0.22 5.67
N ALA A 29 -6.57 -0.68 4.74
CA ALA A 29 -7.59 -1.45 4.03
C ALA A 29 -8.17 -2.57 4.91
N SER A 30 -7.33 -3.27 5.67
CA SER A 30 -7.78 -4.39 6.51
C SER A 30 -7.46 -4.27 8.01
N GLY A 31 -6.79 -3.20 8.45
CA GLY A 31 -6.22 -3.11 9.80
C GLY A 31 -4.95 -3.95 9.99
N SER A 32 -4.40 -4.54 8.93
CA SER A 32 -3.21 -5.40 8.98
C SER A 32 -2.21 -5.04 7.88
N LEU A 33 -1.03 -4.57 8.30
CA LEU A 33 0.07 -4.23 7.40
C LEU A 33 0.50 -5.41 6.52
N ASP A 34 0.46 -6.63 7.05
CA ASP A 34 0.92 -7.84 6.37
C ASP A 34 -0.10 -8.36 5.37
N LYS A 35 -1.39 -8.32 5.71
CA LYS A 35 -2.46 -8.68 4.76
C LYS A 35 -2.46 -7.74 3.57
N ASP A 36 -2.36 -6.43 3.83
CA ASP A 36 -2.41 -5.41 2.78
C ASP A 36 -1.17 -5.42 1.88
N ALA A 37 -0.02 -5.89 2.38
CA ALA A 37 1.21 -6.06 1.58
C ALA A 37 1.37 -7.45 0.95
N TRP A 38 0.42 -8.38 1.18
CA TRP A 38 0.57 -9.78 0.78
C TRP A 38 0.79 -9.94 -0.73
N ALA A 39 0.01 -9.23 -1.56
CA ALA A 39 0.11 -9.33 -3.02
C ALA A 39 1.50 -8.91 -3.52
N ILE A 40 2.04 -7.79 -3.01
CA ILE A 40 3.38 -7.32 -3.34
C ILE A 40 4.42 -8.39 -2.98
N ARG A 41 4.37 -8.90 -1.73
CA ARG A 41 5.31 -9.93 -1.25
C ARG A 41 5.19 -11.24 -2.05
N TYR A 42 3.98 -11.62 -2.44
CA TYR A 42 3.75 -12.79 -3.27
C TYR A 42 4.40 -12.64 -4.66
N PHE A 43 4.24 -11.49 -5.31
CA PHE A 43 4.90 -11.22 -6.59
C PHE A 43 6.43 -11.24 -6.47
N VAL A 44 6.99 -10.66 -5.41
CA VAL A 44 8.45 -10.79 -5.15
C VAL A 44 8.85 -12.26 -4.99
N SER A 45 8.07 -13.07 -4.25
CA SER A 45 8.36 -14.49 -4.05
C SER A 45 8.26 -15.34 -5.32
N GLU A 46 7.45 -14.90 -6.30
CA GLU A 46 7.34 -15.51 -7.62
C GLU A 46 8.47 -15.11 -8.58
N GLY A 47 9.42 -14.30 -8.11
CA GLY A 47 10.59 -13.87 -8.85
C GLY A 47 10.33 -12.68 -9.79
N PHE A 48 9.38 -11.81 -9.46
CA PHE A 48 9.19 -10.58 -10.23
C PHE A 48 10.19 -9.49 -9.84
N GLU A 49 10.76 -8.83 -10.84
CA GLU A 49 11.22 -7.45 -10.72
C GLU A 49 10.03 -6.51 -10.80
N LEU A 50 9.97 -5.52 -9.92
CA LEU A 50 8.78 -4.68 -9.78
C LEU A 50 9.07 -3.32 -9.16
N PHE A 51 8.15 -2.39 -9.37
CA PHE A 51 8.08 -1.12 -8.66
C PHE A 51 6.93 -1.10 -7.66
N VAL A 52 7.15 -0.41 -6.53
CA VAL A 52 6.10 -0.11 -5.55
C VAL A 52 6.16 1.39 -5.23
N ALA A 53 5.11 2.13 -5.59
CA ALA A 53 4.90 3.48 -5.08
C ALA A 53 4.15 3.38 -3.75
N GLN A 54 4.79 3.80 -2.66
CA GLN A 54 4.18 3.77 -1.33
C GLN A 54 3.84 5.19 -0.87
N SER A 55 2.65 5.38 -0.31
CA SER A 55 2.24 6.64 0.30
C SER A 55 2.05 6.52 1.80
N PHE A 56 2.50 7.53 2.55
CA PHE A 56 2.22 7.66 3.98
C PHE A 56 1.12 8.70 4.27
N SER A 57 0.40 9.19 3.25
CA SER A 57 -0.63 10.21 3.48
C SER A 57 -1.79 9.68 4.32
N LYS A 58 -2.21 8.42 4.14
CA LYS A 58 -3.43 7.86 4.75
C LYS A 58 -3.13 7.13 6.06
N ASN A 59 -2.19 6.20 6.03
CA ASN A 59 -1.86 5.39 7.21
C ASN A 59 -1.09 6.17 8.30
N PHE A 60 -0.44 7.29 7.97
CA PHE A 60 0.18 8.20 8.94
C PHE A 60 -0.59 9.53 9.12
N GLY A 61 -1.62 9.79 8.31
CA GLY A 61 -2.34 11.07 8.32
C GLY A 61 -1.52 12.27 7.80
N LEU A 62 -0.38 12.03 7.17
CA LEU A 62 0.56 13.06 6.70
C LEU A 62 0.24 13.52 5.26
N TYR A 63 -1.02 13.92 5.04
CA TYR A 63 -1.51 14.28 3.70
C TYR A 63 -0.70 15.41 3.06
N ASN A 64 -0.45 16.49 3.81
CA ASN A 64 0.19 17.69 3.27
C ASN A 64 1.71 17.72 3.45
N GLU A 65 2.29 16.78 4.20
CA GLU A 65 3.75 16.63 4.34
C GLU A 65 4.40 15.92 3.14
N ARG A 66 3.57 15.36 2.24
CA ARG A 66 3.97 14.77 0.95
C ARG A 66 5.03 13.66 1.10
N VAL A 67 4.78 12.71 1.99
CA VAL A 67 5.71 11.61 2.30
C VAL A 67 5.30 10.32 1.59
N GLY A 68 6.27 9.70 0.93
CA GLY A 68 6.16 8.42 0.25
C GLY A 68 7.53 7.90 -0.17
N ASN A 69 7.56 6.77 -0.85
CA ASN A 69 8.77 6.24 -1.48
C ASN A 69 8.44 5.50 -2.78
N LEU A 70 9.45 5.34 -3.62
CA LEU A 70 9.45 4.37 -4.72
C LEU A 70 10.43 3.26 -4.34
N THR A 71 9.93 2.05 -4.20
CA THR A 71 10.76 0.85 -3.99
C THR A 71 10.95 0.13 -5.32
N VAL A 72 12.19 -0.28 -5.60
CA VAL A 72 12.55 -1.06 -6.78
C VAL A 72 13.06 -2.42 -6.33
N VAL A 73 12.49 -3.49 -6.89
CA VAL A 73 12.96 -4.87 -6.72
C VAL A 73 13.58 -5.30 -8.04
N ALA A 74 14.83 -5.75 -7.99
CA ALA A 74 15.56 -6.29 -9.13
C ALA A 74 16.32 -7.55 -8.73
N HIS A 75 16.70 -8.37 -9.70
CA HIS A 75 17.39 -9.64 -9.48
C HIS A 75 18.85 -9.47 -9.05
N ASP A 76 19.49 -8.38 -9.47
CA ASP A 76 20.90 -8.14 -9.23
C ASP A 76 21.20 -6.71 -8.77
N ASN A 77 22.26 -6.59 -7.98
CA ASN A 77 22.67 -5.33 -7.37
C ASN A 77 23.30 -4.33 -8.36
N GLU A 78 23.84 -4.83 -9.48
CA GLU A 78 24.44 -3.98 -10.51
C GLU A 78 23.34 -3.15 -11.19
N ASN A 79 22.23 -3.79 -11.56
CA ASN A 79 21.06 -3.13 -12.11
C ASN A 79 20.38 -2.19 -11.12
N LEU A 80 20.30 -2.53 -9.83
CA LEU A 80 19.82 -1.59 -8.80
C LEU A 80 20.65 -0.30 -8.77
N THR A 81 21.98 -0.42 -8.85
CA THR A 81 22.90 0.74 -8.86
C THR A 81 22.68 1.60 -10.12
N ARG A 82 22.53 0.96 -11.28
CA ARG A 82 22.22 1.64 -12.55
C ARG A 82 20.88 2.37 -12.48
N ILE A 83 19.82 1.71 -11.99
CA ILE A 83 18.49 2.28 -11.83
C ILE A 83 18.54 3.48 -10.89
N LEU A 84 19.18 3.35 -9.72
CA LEU A 84 19.32 4.44 -8.75
C LEU A 84 19.96 5.67 -9.40
N SER A 85 21.05 5.49 -10.16
CA SER A 85 21.73 6.61 -10.83
C SER A 85 20.84 7.39 -11.81
N GLN A 86 19.88 6.72 -12.46
CA GLN A 86 18.95 7.37 -13.37
C GLN A 86 17.80 8.04 -12.60
N MET A 87 17.30 7.38 -11.54
CA MET A 87 16.27 7.95 -10.67
C MET A 87 16.76 9.23 -10.00
N GLU A 88 18.01 9.27 -9.52
CA GLU A 88 18.62 10.47 -8.93
C GLU A 88 18.68 11.64 -9.92
N LYS A 89 18.99 11.39 -11.20
CA LYS A 89 18.97 12.43 -12.24
C LYS A 89 17.56 12.98 -12.48
N ILE A 90 16.56 12.09 -12.52
CA ILE A 90 15.15 12.49 -12.66
C ILE A 90 14.73 13.33 -11.44
N VAL A 91 15.00 12.87 -10.22
CA VAL A 91 14.72 13.61 -8.98
C VAL A 91 15.39 14.98 -8.97
N ARG A 92 16.68 15.03 -9.32
CA ARG A 92 17.48 16.26 -9.31
C ARG A 92 16.92 17.33 -10.25
N THR A 93 16.44 16.91 -11.42
CA THR A 93 15.87 17.81 -12.44
C THR A 93 14.41 18.17 -12.19
N THR A 94 13.66 17.32 -11.47
CA THR A 94 12.23 17.55 -11.20
C THR A 94 11.99 18.41 -9.96
N TRP A 95 12.67 18.11 -8.84
CA TRP A 95 12.48 18.84 -7.58
C TRP A 95 13.74 18.93 -6.69
N SER A 96 14.92 18.64 -7.24
CA SER A 96 16.20 18.64 -6.53
C SER A 96 16.34 17.57 -5.44
N ASN A 97 15.62 17.71 -4.32
CA ASN A 97 15.62 16.78 -3.20
C ASN A 97 14.26 16.83 -2.47
N PRO A 98 13.81 15.72 -1.85
CA PRO A 98 12.48 15.65 -1.23
C PRO A 98 12.39 16.42 0.11
N PRO A 99 11.18 16.80 0.55
CA PRO A 99 10.97 17.43 1.86
C PRO A 99 11.36 16.48 3.00
N SER A 100 11.99 17.01 4.06
CA SER A 100 12.57 16.20 5.14
C SER A 100 11.64 15.96 6.34
N GLN A 101 10.71 16.88 6.60
CA GLN A 101 9.94 16.89 7.86
C GLN A 101 9.10 15.62 8.05
N GLY A 102 8.17 15.35 7.12
CA GLY A 102 7.35 14.16 7.22
C GLY A 102 8.14 12.85 7.12
N ALA A 103 9.24 12.82 6.37
CA ALA A 103 10.14 11.66 6.32
C ALA A 103 10.79 11.37 7.69
N ARG A 104 11.15 12.41 8.45
CA ARG A 104 11.68 12.27 9.82
C ARG A 104 10.63 11.75 10.78
N ILE A 105 9.37 12.20 10.68
CA ILE A 105 8.25 11.69 11.49
C ILE A 105 8.07 10.19 11.23
N VAL A 106 7.91 9.80 9.96
CA VAL A 106 7.76 8.39 9.57
C VAL A 106 8.95 7.56 10.06
N SER A 107 10.17 8.02 9.80
CA SER A 107 11.38 7.30 10.24
C SER A 107 11.44 7.13 11.76
N LYS A 108 11.14 8.19 12.54
CA LYS A 108 11.16 8.12 14.01
C LYS A 108 10.10 7.16 14.54
N THR A 109 8.89 7.20 13.99
CA THR A 109 7.80 6.30 14.39
C THR A 109 8.12 4.84 14.06
N LEU A 110 8.59 4.56 12.84
CA LEU A 110 8.83 3.18 12.41
C LEU A 110 10.06 2.53 13.07
N ASN A 111 11.06 3.32 13.50
CA ASN A 111 12.27 2.80 14.15
C ASN A 111 12.23 2.83 15.68
N CYS A 112 11.14 3.29 16.29
CA CYS A 112 10.95 3.27 17.75
C CYS A 112 9.87 2.23 18.09
N PRO A 113 10.20 1.12 18.79
CA PRO A 113 9.25 0.03 19.04
C PRO A 113 7.93 0.49 19.67
N GLU A 114 7.98 1.43 20.60
CA GLU A 114 6.83 1.98 21.31
C GLU A 114 5.93 2.77 20.34
N LEU A 115 6.51 3.70 19.57
CA LEU A 115 5.78 4.50 18.59
C LEU A 115 5.24 3.65 17.44
N PHE A 116 5.98 2.62 17.03
CA PHE A 116 5.55 1.68 16.00
C PHE A 116 4.33 0.88 16.46
N ALA A 117 4.34 0.39 17.70
CA ALA A 117 3.21 -0.31 18.29
C ALA A 117 1.97 0.59 18.41
N GLU A 118 2.16 1.82 18.89
CA GLU A 118 1.10 2.83 18.98
C GLU A 118 0.50 3.14 17.61
N TRP A 119 1.35 3.45 16.62
CA TRP A 119 0.93 3.74 15.25
C TRP A 119 0.17 2.56 14.63
N LYS A 120 0.65 1.34 14.79
CA LYS A 120 -0.03 0.14 14.30
C LYS A 120 -1.42 -0.02 14.94
N GLY A 121 -1.55 0.27 16.23
CA GLY A 121 -2.83 0.31 16.93
C GLY A 121 -3.77 1.39 16.37
N ASN A 122 -3.24 2.60 16.14
CA ASN A 122 -4.00 3.72 15.57
C ASN A 122 -4.52 3.40 14.15
N VAL A 123 -3.67 2.83 13.29
CA VAL A 123 -4.06 2.39 11.95
C VAL A 123 -5.18 1.36 12.01
N LYS A 124 -5.07 0.38 12.92
CA LYS A 124 -6.11 -0.62 13.13
C LYS A 124 -7.44 0.02 13.57
N THR A 125 -7.41 0.93 14.54
CA THR A 125 -8.63 1.66 14.99
C THR A 125 -9.31 2.39 13.83
N MET A 126 -8.54 3.04 12.95
CA MET A 126 -9.09 3.72 11.78
C MET A 126 -9.73 2.73 10.79
N ALA A 127 -9.06 1.61 10.49
CA ALA A 127 -9.57 0.58 9.60
C ALA A 127 -10.85 -0.08 10.15
N ASP A 128 -10.85 -0.44 11.44
CA ASP A 128 -12.00 -1.05 12.12
C ASP A 128 -13.23 -0.13 12.06
N ARG A 129 -13.04 1.18 12.24
CA ARG A 129 -14.13 2.15 12.10
C ARG A 129 -14.71 2.16 10.69
N VAL A 130 -13.89 2.11 9.64
CA VAL A 130 -14.37 2.07 8.24
C VAL A 130 -15.17 0.79 7.97
N LEU A 131 -14.68 -0.35 8.44
CA LEU A 131 -15.38 -1.63 8.32
C LEU A 131 -16.74 -1.59 9.03
N LEU A 132 -16.79 -1.06 10.25
CA LEU A 132 -18.04 -0.88 10.99
C LEU A 132 -19.04 0.00 10.21
N MET A 133 -18.59 1.10 9.61
CA MET A 133 -19.48 1.97 8.83
C MET A 133 -20.03 1.26 7.58
N ARG A 134 -19.21 0.43 6.92
CA ARG A 134 -19.64 -0.39 5.77
C ARG A 134 -20.73 -1.39 6.18
N ASP A 135 -20.55 -2.08 7.30
CA ASP A 135 -21.53 -3.03 7.83
C ASP A 135 -22.85 -2.34 8.20
N GLN A 136 -22.77 -1.19 8.88
CA GLN A 136 -23.94 -0.40 9.26
C GLN A 136 -24.71 0.13 8.05
N LEU A 137 -24.00 0.60 7.02
CA LEU A 137 -24.61 1.06 5.78
C LEU A 137 -25.37 -0.08 5.08
N LYS A 138 -24.73 -1.24 4.92
CA LYS A 138 -25.34 -2.43 4.33
C LYS A 138 -26.60 -2.85 5.11
N ALA A 139 -26.50 -2.95 6.43
CA ALA A 139 -27.61 -3.32 7.29
C ALA A 139 -28.79 -2.32 7.17
N LYS A 140 -28.50 -1.02 7.07
CA LYS A 140 -29.53 0.01 6.92
C LYS A 140 -30.24 -0.08 5.57
N LEU A 141 -29.50 -0.30 4.47
CA LEU A 141 -30.07 -0.47 3.14
C LEU A 141 -31.00 -1.69 3.07
N GLN A 142 -30.59 -2.81 3.67
CA GLN A 142 -31.40 -4.02 3.79
C GLN A 142 -32.64 -3.81 4.65
N GLY A 143 -32.50 -3.15 5.81
CA GLY A 143 -33.62 -2.84 6.70
C GLY A 143 -34.66 -1.89 6.08
N LEU A 144 -34.27 -1.08 5.09
CA LEU A 144 -35.17 -0.22 4.31
C LEU A 144 -35.80 -0.93 3.10
N GLY A 145 -35.47 -2.20 2.84
CA GLY A 145 -35.96 -2.92 1.66
C GLY A 145 -35.42 -2.36 0.34
N THR A 146 -34.24 -1.73 0.35
CA THR A 146 -33.65 -1.11 -0.85
C THR A 146 -33.31 -2.21 -1.87
N PRO A 147 -33.83 -2.16 -3.11
CA PRO A 147 -33.61 -3.21 -4.11
C PRO A 147 -32.13 -3.45 -4.43
N GLY A 148 -31.76 -4.72 -4.67
CA GLY A 148 -30.40 -5.13 -5.07
C GLY A 148 -29.59 -5.83 -3.98
N THR A 149 -28.37 -6.27 -4.34
CA THR A 149 -27.44 -6.94 -3.43
C THR A 149 -26.36 -5.97 -2.94
N TRP A 150 -26.33 -5.72 -1.64
CA TRP A 150 -25.42 -4.77 -0.99
C TRP A 150 -24.12 -5.41 -0.46
N ASP A 151 -23.81 -6.65 -0.87
CA ASP A 151 -22.65 -7.40 -0.38
C ASP A 151 -21.30 -6.76 -0.77
N HIS A 152 -21.26 -6.07 -1.91
CA HIS A 152 -20.06 -5.36 -2.37
C HIS A 152 -19.57 -4.31 -1.37
N ILE A 153 -20.47 -3.71 -0.56
CA ILE A 153 -20.12 -2.69 0.44
C ILE A 153 -19.13 -3.26 1.48
N THR A 154 -19.31 -4.53 1.86
CA THR A 154 -18.52 -5.19 2.92
C THR A 154 -17.46 -6.13 2.36
N GLN A 155 -17.58 -6.56 1.10
CA GLN A 155 -16.62 -7.46 0.46
C GLN A 155 -15.45 -6.75 -0.24
N GLN A 156 -15.60 -5.47 -0.61
CA GLN A 156 -14.53 -4.69 -1.24
C GLN A 156 -13.48 -4.22 -0.22
N ILE A 157 -12.22 -4.40 -0.59
CA ILE A 157 -11.03 -3.95 0.14
C ILE A 157 -10.35 -2.83 -0.67
N GLY A 158 -11.06 -1.72 -0.82
CA GLY A 158 -10.72 -0.59 -1.69
C GLY A 158 -11.98 0.14 -2.08
#